data_AF-V7HWQ2-F1
#
_entry.id   AF-V7HWQ2-F1
#
_cell.length_a   1.000
_cell.length_b   1.000
_cell.length_c   1.000
_cell.angle_alpha   90.00
_cell.angle_beta   90.00
_cell.angle_gamma   90.00
#
_symmetry.space_group_name_H-M   'P 1'
#
loop_
_entity.id
_entity.type
_entity.pdbx_description
1 polymer ?
#
loop_
_entity_poly.entity_id
_entity_poly.type
_entity_poly.pdbx_seq_one_letter_code
_entity_poly.pdbx_strand_id
1 'polypeptide(L)'
;MDSRVVYPYFFTMLEMASTGEVSQDNVVEVARIMESYLFRLKVCQLPTNGLNRTVIALCDKTKAAGDYRARLVSLLNASFPDDKKFADSLMNVNLYSLRNNLAKLALVVLEESRTKETIDFDDAQVEHIMPQRLNNDWRIELPNANRINEDMEDT
;
A
#
# COMPACT_ATOMS: atom_id res chain seq x y z
N MET A 1 2.03 1.55 6.41
CA MET A 1 1.23 2.64 5.80
C MET A 1 0.50 3.40 6.90
N ASP A 2 0.93 4.61 7.28
CA ASP A 2 0.25 5.39 8.33
C ASP A 2 -0.85 6.27 7.71
N SER A 3 -2.12 5.98 8.03
CA SER A 3 -3.29 6.74 7.61
C SER A 3 -4.25 6.90 8.78
N ARG A 4 -3.99 7.89 9.64
CA ARG A 4 -4.80 8.16 10.84
C ARG A 4 -6.27 8.44 10.54
N VAL A 5 -6.60 8.81 9.30
CA VAL A 5 -7.96 9.08 8.84
C VAL A 5 -8.86 7.86 8.99
N VAL A 6 -8.34 6.63 8.87
CA VAL A 6 -9.18 5.41 8.98
C VAL A 6 -9.38 4.94 10.43
N TYR A 7 -8.61 5.45 11.38
CA TYR A 7 -8.64 4.98 12.77
C TYR A 7 -10.01 5.09 13.45
N PRO A 8 -10.77 6.20 13.30
CA PRO A 8 -12.08 6.30 13.94
C PRO A 8 -13.03 5.16 13.53
N TYR A 9 -13.00 4.77 12.25
CA TYR A 9 -13.86 3.68 11.76
C TYR A 9 -13.40 2.32 12.29
N PHE A 10 -12.09 2.04 12.31
CA PHE A 10 -11.59 0.79 12.85
C PHE A 10 -11.76 0.66 14.37
N PHE A 11 -11.62 1.75 15.14
CA PHE A 11 -11.97 1.72 16.56
C PHE A 11 -13.45 1.39 16.78
N THR A 12 -14.33 1.96 15.96
CA THR A 12 -15.76 1.65 16.00
C THR A 12 -16.02 0.17 15.66
N MET A 13 -15.34 -0.37 14.65
CA MET A 13 -15.45 -1.80 14.26
C MET A 13 -14.92 -2.74 15.34
N LEU A 14 -13.81 -2.39 15.99
CA LEU A 14 -13.22 -3.18 17.08
C LEU A 14 -14.11 -3.17 18.32
N GLU A 15 -14.73 -2.04 18.65
CA GLU A 15 -15.73 -1.96 19.72
C GLU A 15 -16.94 -2.86 19.41
N MET A 16 -17.49 -2.79 18.19
CA MET A 16 -18.59 -3.66 17.76
C MET A 16 -18.22 -5.14 17.77
N ALA A 17 -16.96 -5.48 17.46
CA ALA A 17 -16.48 -6.85 17.57
C ALA A 17 -16.37 -7.30 19.03
N SER A 18 -16.00 -6.40 19.95
CA SER A 18 -15.93 -6.70 21.38
C SER A 18 -17.31 -6.90 22.03
N THR A 19 -18.34 -6.22 21.53
CA THR A 19 -19.73 -6.36 21.98
C THR A 19 -20.50 -7.49 21.28
N GLY A 20 -19.88 -8.13 20.27
CA GLY A 20 -20.48 -9.21 19.50
C GLY A 20 -21.46 -8.76 18.41
N GLU A 21 -21.54 -7.46 18.11
CA GLU A 21 -22.36 -6.90 17.02
C GLU A 21 -21.82 -7.28 15.64
N VAL A 22 -20.50 -7.48 15.52
CA VAL A 22 -19.79 -7.82 14.27
C VAL A 22 -18.80 -8.95 14.55
N SER A 23 -18.67 -9.91 13.63
CA SER A 23 -17.65 -10.95 13.73
C SER A 23 -16.25 -10.39 13.49
N GLN A 24 -15.23 -10.98 14.11
CA GLN A 24 -13.83 -10.61 13.84
C GLN A 24 -13.47 -10.78 12.36
N ASP A 25 -14.00 -11.82 11.71
CA ASP A 25 -13.80 -12.06 10.27
C ASP A 25 -14.30 -10.89 9.41
N ASN A 26 -15.45 -10.31 9.74
CA ASN A 26 -15.97 -9.12 9.05
C ASN A 26 -15.05 -7.91 9.23
N VAL A 27 -14.47 -7.71 10.43
CA VAL A 27 -13.49 -6.64 10.67
C VAL A 27 -12.25 -6.85 9.79
N VAL A 28 -11.74 -8.08 9.73
CA VAL A 28 -10.57 -8.43 8.92
C VAL A 28 -10.85 -8.24 7.43
N GLU A 29 -12.02 -8.64 6.94
CA GLU A 29 -12.40 -8.47 5.53
C GLU A 29 -12.47 -6.98 5.15
N VAL A 30 -13.12 -6.15 5.97
CA VAL A 30 -13.19 -4.70 5.80
C VAL A 30 -11.79 -4.07 5.84
N ALA A 31 -10.92 -4.53 6.75
CA ALA A 31 -9.54 -4.06 6.86
C ALA A 31 -8.73 -4.36 5.59
N ARG A 32 -8.82 -5.58 5.05
CA ARG A 32 -8.14 -5.98 3.81
C ARG A 32 -8.57 -5.13 2.61
N ILE A 33 -9.87 -4.85 2.47
CA ILE A 33 -10.37 -4.00 1.37
C ILE A 33 -9.85 -2.56 1.53
N MET A 34 -9.86 -2.02 2.75
CA MET A 34 -9.36 -0.67 3.01
C MET A 34 -7.84 -0.57 2.77
N GLU A 35 -7.06 -1.56 3.20
CA GLU A 35 -5.62 -1.63 2.95
C GLU A 35 -5.32 -1.65 1.45
N SER A 36 -6.00 -2.54 0.70
CA SER A 36 -5.88 -2.62 -0.75
C SER A 36 -6.21 -1.29 -1.43
N TYR A 37 -7.29 -0.63 -1.00
CA TYR A 37 -7.68 0.68 -1.52
C TYR A 37 -6.60 1.74 -1.28
N LEU A 38 -6.11 1.84 -0.04
CA LEU A 38 -5.07 2.82 0.29
C LEU A 38 -3.77 2.56 -0.48
N PHE A 39 -3.37 1.29 -0.62
CA PHE A 39 -2.19 0.89 -1.38
C PHE A 39 -2.31 1.32 -2.85
N ARG A 40 -3.46 1.03 -3.47
CA ARG A 40 -3.76 1.45 -4.85
C ARG A 40 -3.77 2.96 -5.01
N LEU A 41 -4.31 3.72 -4.07
CA LEU A 41 -4.26 5.19 -4.13
C LEU A 41 -2.80 5.70 -4.18
N LYS A 42 -1.89 5.09 -3.41
CA LYS A 42 -0.48 5.48 -3.40
C LYS A 42 0.23 5.11 -4.69
N VAL A 43 0.09 3.85 -5.14
CA VAL A 43 0.72 3.35 -6.36
C VAL A 43 0.21 4.10 -7.60
N CYS A 44 -1.10 4.33 -7.69
CA CYS A 44 -1.72 5.08 -8.80
C CYS A 44 -1.57 6.60 -8.66
N GLN A 45 -0.86 7.11 -7.64
CA GLN A 45 -0.66 8.54 -7.36
C GLN A 45 -1.96 9.37 -7.34
N LEU A 46 -3.03 8.79 -6.80
CA LEU A 46 -4.35 9.42 -6.75
C LEU A 46 -4.53 10.29 -5.49
N PRO A 47 -5.35 11.34 -5.57
CA PRO A 47 -5.58 12.23 -4.44
C PRO A 47 -6.35 11.50 -3.33
N THR A 48 -5.94 11.73 -2.08
CA THR A 48 -6.58 11.13 -0.88
C THR A 48 -7.74 11.97 -0.34
N ASN A 49 -8.15 13.04 -1.03
CA ASN A 49 -9.15 14.00 -0.55
C ASN A 49 -10.52 13.36 -0.32
N GLY A 50 -10.86 12.31 -1.08
CA GLY A 50 -12.09 11.54 -0.92
C GLY A 50 -12.11 10.65 0.33
N LEU A 51 -10.94 10.27 0.86
CA LEU A 51 -10.83 9.28 1.92
C LEU A 51 -11.54 9.70 3.20
N ASN A 52 -11.37 10.96 3.62
CA ASN A 52 -12.02 11.45 4.85
C ASN A 52 -13.55 11.40 4.73
N ARG A 53 -14.10 11.76 3.56
CA ARG A 53 -15.54 11.67 3.31
C ARG A 53 -16.04 10.23 3.36
N THR A 54 -15.30 9.31 2.75
CA THR A 54 -15.61 7.88 2.80
C THR A 54 -15.62 7.37 4.24
N VAL A 55 -14.61 7.69 5.04
CA VAL A 55 -14.52 7.24 6.44
C VAL A 55 -15.67 7.80 7.28
N ILE A 56 -15.99 9.09 7.14
CA ILE A 56 -17.14 9.70 7.84
C ILE A 56 -18.44 8.96 7.47
N ALA A 57 -18.63 8.62 6.18
CA ALA A 57 -19.81 7.91 5.71
C ALA A 57 -19.87 6.42 6.16
N LEU A 58 -18.72 5.84 6.51
CA LEU A 58 -18.60 4.49 7.07
C LEU A 58 -18.92 4.45 8.57
N CYS A 59 -18.65 5.53 9.30
CA CYS A 59 -18.99 5.64 10.72
C CYS A 59 -20.52 5.68 10.98
N ASP A 60 -21.34 6.01 9.98
CA ASP A 60 -22.79 5.92 10.07
C ASP A 60 -23.26 4.45 9.98
N LYS A 61 -23.32 3.79 11.15
CA LYS A 61 -23.74 2.40 11.31
C LYS A 61 -25.14 2.13 10.76
N THR A 62 -26.05 3.11 10.81
CA THR A 62 -27.45 2.92 10.36
C THR A 62 -27.55 2.60 8.87
N LYS A 63 -26.57 3.06 8.09
CA LYS A 63 -26.50 2.87 6.64
C LYS A 63 -25.86 1.55 6.23
N ALA A 64 -25.24 0.82 7.15
CA ALA A 64 -24.62 -0.47 6.86
C ALA A 64 -25.65 -1.62 6.85
N ALA A 65 -26.78 -1.48 7.54
CA ALA A 65 -27.83 -2.50 7.63
C ALA A 65 -27.31 -3.91 8.00
N GLY A 66 -26.22 -4.00 8.77
CA GLY A 66 -25.56 -5.24 9.15
C GLY A 66 -24.49 -5.75 8.16
N ASP A 67 -24.38 -5.17 6.96
CA ASP A 67 -23.37 -5.52 5.95
C ASP A 67 -22.36 -4.37 5.73
N TYR A 68 -21.35 -4.36 6.60
CA TYR A 68 -20.27 -3.36 6.58
C TYR A 68 -19.37 -3.48 5.34
N ARG A 69 -19.22 -4.70 4.80
CA ARG A 69 -18.45 -4.96 3.59
C ARG A 69 -19.15 -4.36 2.38
N ALA A 70 -20.44 -4.66 2.17
CA ALA A 70 -21.21 -4.10 1.06
C ALA A 70 -21.26 -2.57 1.14
N ARG A 71 -21.39 -2.02 2.36
CA ARG A 71 -21.32 -0.57 2.58
C ARG A 71 -19.97 0.02 2.13
N LEU A 72 -18.86 -0.61 2.50
CA LEU A 72 -17.52 -0.19 2.07
C LEU A 72 -17.37 -0.23 0.56
N VAL A 73 -17.73 -1.36 -0.07
CA VAL A 73 -17.63 -1.54 -1.52
C VAL A 73 -18.48 -0.49 -2.24
N SER A 74 -19.70 -0.23 -1.78
CA SER A 74 -20.59 0.79 -2.36
C SER A 74 -19.98 2.19 -2.33
N LEU A 75 -19.35 2.58 -1.22
CA LEU A 75 -18.72 3.90 -1.08
C LEU A 75 -17.43 4.04 -1.90
N LEU A 76 -16.72 2.95 -2.11
CA LEU A 76 -15.47 2.93 -2.86
C LEU A 76 -15.67 2.72 -4.36
N ASN A 77 -16.81 2.20 -4.82
CA ASN A 77 -17.03 1.76 -6.20
C ASN A 77 -16.60 2.78 -7.28
N ALA A 78 -16.86 4.08 -7.06
CA ALA A 78 -16.52 5.12 -8.01
C ALA A 78 -15.05 5.59 -7.94
N SER A 79 -14.35 5.32 -6.85
CA SER A 79 -13.00 5.84 -6.58
C SER A 79 -11.94 4.75 -6.48
N PHE A 80 -12.34 3.46 -6.42
CA PHE A 80 -11.44 2.34 -6.31
C PHE A 80 -10.69 2.14 -7.64
N PRO A 81 -9.35 2.20 -7.66
CA PRO A 81 -8.60 2.01 -8.89
C PRO A 81 -8.75 0.57 -9.39
N ASP A 82 -9.16 0.42 -10.65
CA ASP A 82 -9.26 -0.90 -11.28
C ASP A 82 -7.90 -1.58 -11.40
N ASP A 83 -7.92 -2.89 -11.65
CA ASP A 83 -6.71 -3.72 -11.72
C ASP A 83 -5.79 -3.32 -12.87
N LYS A 84 -6.35 -2.87 -13.99
CA LYS A 84 -5.58 -2.47 -15.17
C LYS A 84 -4.77 -1.21 -14.86
N LYS A 85 -5.42 -0.17 -14.37
CA LYS A 85 -4.79 1.09 -13.96
C LYS A 85 -3.76 0.86 -12.87
N PHE A 86 -4.08 -0.01 -11.90
CA PHE A 86 -3.14 -0.36 -10.85
C PHE A 86 -1.90 -1.05 -11.42
N ALA A 87 -2.06 -2.06 -12.29
CA ALA A 87 -0.93 -2.76 -12.91
C ALA A 87 -0.07 -1.81 -13.74
N ASP A 88 -0.69 -0.98 -14.59
CA ASP A 88 0.01 0.02 -15.41
C ASP A 88 0.79 1.00 -14.52
N SER A 89 0.20 1.46 -13.42
CA SER A 89 0.87 2.38 -12.49
C SER A 89 2.00 1.71 -11.71
N LEU A 90 1.79 0.46 -11.27
CA LEU A 90 2.76 -0.32 -10.50
C LEU A 90 4.07 -0.55 -11.28
N MET A 91 3.97 -0.76 -12.59
CA MET A 91 5.13 -0.98 -13.46
C MET A 91 6.00 0.27 -13.65
N ASN A 92 5.46 1.47 -13.42
CA ASN A 92 6.13 2.73 -13.74
C ASN A 92 6.43 3.60 -12.50
N VAL A 93 5.84 3.28 -11.34
CA VAL A 93 6.02 4.09 -10.15
C VAL A 93 7.36 3.78 -9.48
N ASN A 94 8.11 4.82 -9.09
CA ASN A 94 9.26 4.68 -8.22
C ASN A 94 8.79 4.36 -6.78
N LEU A 95 8.49 3.09 -6.51
CA LEU A 95 8.03 2.59 -5.21
C LEU A 95 9.04 2.83 -4.09
N TYR A 96 10.34 2.85 -4.41
CA TYR A 96 11.42 3.07 -3.46
C TYR A 96 11.39 4.49 -2.89
N SER A 97 11.09 5.49 -3.72
CA SER A 97 10.92 6.88 -3.31
C SER A 97 9.67 7.14 -2.47
N LEU A 98 8.69 6.24 -2.50
CA LEU A 98 7.45 6.40 -1.76
C LEU A 98 7.67 6.17 -0.26
N ARG A 99 7.22 7.12 0.56
CA ARG A 99 7.32 7.07 2.03
C ARG A 99 6.61 5.85 2.62
N ASN A 100 6.91 5.57 3.90
CA ASN A 100 6.28 4.55 4.73
C ASN A 100 6.59 3.10 4.33
N ASN A 101 7.80 2.85 3.80
CA ASN A 101 8.31 1.52 3.46
C ASN A 101 7.39 0.74 2.50
N LEU A 102 6.78 1.44 1.53
CA LEU A 102 5.85 0.82 0.57
C LEU A 102 6.56 -0.19 -0.34
N ALA A 103 7.81 0.08 -0.72
CA ALA A 103 8.63 -0.90 -1.43
C ALA A 103 8.79 -2.21 -0.63
N LYS A 104 9.18 -2.12 0.66
CA LYS A 104 9.29 -3.30 1.55
C LYS A 104 7.96 -4.04 1.64
N LEU A 105 6.86 -3.33 1.87
CA LEU A 105 5.52 -3.94 1.92
C LEU A 105 5.18 -4.68 0.62
N ALA A 106 5.42 -4.08 -0.55
CA ALA A 106 5.14 -4.70 -1.84
C ALA A 106 5.96 -5.97 -2.03
N LEU A 107 7.25 -5.96 -1.66
CA LEU A 107 8.13 -7.13 -1.76
C LEU A 107 7.69 -8.26 -0.83
N VAL A 108 7.33 -7.95 0.42
CA VAL A 108 6.81 -8.93 1.38
C VAL A 108 5.55 -9.61 0.83
N VAL A 109 4.57 -8.82 0.38
CA VAL A 109 3.31 -9.34 -0.17
C VAL A 109 3.55 -10.18 -1.43
N LEU A 110 4.49 -9.78 -2.28
CA LEU A 110 4.86 -10.55 -3.48
C LEU A 110 5.47 -11.89 -3.10
N GLU A 111 6.36 -11.95 -2.11
CA GLU A 111 6.95 -13.24 -1.71
C GLU A 111 5.97 -14.15 -1.00
N GLU A 112 5.15 -13.63 -0.08
CA GLU A 112 4.08 -14.38 0.56
C GLU A 112 3.08 -14.97 -0.46
N SER A 113 2.89 -14.29 -1.60
CA SER A 113 2.03 -14.79 -2.68
C SER A 113 2.64 -15.95 -3.48
N ARG A 114 3.98 -16.07 -3.49
CA ARG A 114 4.72 -17.07 -4.27
C ARG A 114 5.11 -18.29 -3.43
N THR A 115 5.45 -18.05 -2.17
CA THR A 115 6.06 -19.03 -1.28
C THR A 115 5.37 -19.03 0.09
N LYS A 116 5.25 -20.21 0.71
CA LYS A 116 4.68 -20.37 2.06
C LYS A 116 5.70 -20.20 3.18
N GLU A 117 6.99 -20.12 2.85
CA GLU A 117 8.04 -19.84 3.81
C GLU A 117 8.03 -18.36 4.16
N THR A 118 7.89 -18.06 5.44
CA THR A 118 7.93 -16.69 5.96
C THR A 118 9.38 -16.26 6.03
N ILE A 119 9.80 -15.43 5.08
CA ILE A 119 11.11 -14.77 5.11
C ILE A 119 10.99 -13.57 6.06
N ASP A 120 11.88 -13.47 7.02
CA ASP A 120 11.98 -12.28 7.87
C ASP A 120 12.67 -11.15 7.07
N PHE A 121 11.92 -10.08 6.81
CA PHE A 121 12.43 -8.91 6.09
C PHE A 121 12.90 -7.79 7.04
N ASP A 122 12.91 -7.99 8.36
CA ASP A 122 13.34 -6.96 9.31
C ASP A 122 14.84 -6.71 9.27
N ASP A 123 15.64 -7.75 9.06
CA ASP A 123 17.09 -7.64 8.85
C ASP A 123 17.48 -7.42 7.37
N ALA A 124 16.52 -7.50 6.44
CA ALA A 124 16.78 -7.35 5.02
C ALA A 124 17.26 -5.93 4.69
N GLN A 125 18.38 -5.83 3.98
CA GLN A 125 18.94 -4.58 3.48
C GLN A 125 18.69 -4.45 1.98
N VAL A 126 18.48 -3.22 1.52
CA VAL A 126 18.45 -2.92 0.09
C VAL A 126 19.87 -2.67 -0.38
N GLU A 127 20.39 -3.57 -1.20
CA GLU A 127 21.69 -3.41 -1.84
C GLU A 127 21.52 -2.76 -3.21
N HIS A 128 22.28 -1.69 -3.46
CA HIS A 128 22.32 -1.07 -4.76
C HIS A 128 23.34 -1.79 -5.64
N ILE A 129 22.92 -2.26 -6.83
CA ILE A 129 23.83 -2.88 -7.80
C ILE A 129 24.96 -1.92 -8.20
N MET A 130 24.61 -0.64 -8.45
CA MET A 130 25.56 0.45 -8.61
C MET A 130 25.50 1.36 -7.37
N PRO A 131 26.64 1.70 -6.74
CA PRO A 131 26.63 2.53 -5.54
C PRO A 131 26.19 3.96 -5.87
N GLN A 132 25.34 4.55 -5.02
CA GLN A 132 24.90 5.97 -5.12
C GLN A 132 26.08 6.96 -5.20
N ARG A 133 27.26 6.58 -4.71
CA ARG A 133 28.50 7.30 -4.95
C ARG A 133 29.48 6.37 -5.65
N LEU A 134 29.74 6.66 -6.92
CA LEU A 134 30.73 5.92 -7.70
C LEU A 134 32.11 5.97 -7.05
N ASN A 135 32.69 4.80 -6.81
CA ASN A 135 34.09 4.67 -6.45
C ASN A 135 34.98 4.75 -7.72
N ASN A 136 36.30 4.76 -7.52
CA ASN A 136 37.24 4.84 -8.65
C ASN A 136 37.22 3.59 -9.53
N ASP A 137 36.98 2.41 -8.95
CA ASP A 137 36.98 1.14 -9.68
C ASP A 137 35.85 1.14 -10.74
N TRP A 138 34.65 1.57 -10.37
CA TRP A 138 33.51 1.72 -11.28
C TRP A 138 33.81 2.67 -12.46
N ARG A 139 34.56 3.75 -12.22
CA ARG A 139 34.92 4.72 -13.27
C ARG A 139 35.97 4.19 -14.25
N ILE A 140 36.78 3.24 -13.80
CA ILE A 140 37.83 2.61 -14.62
C ILE A 140 37.23 1.48 -15.45
N GLU A 141 36.41 0.64 -14.83
CA GLU A 141 35.84 -0.56 -15.47
C GLU A 141 34.65 -0.25 -16.38
N LEU A 142 33.86 0.78 -16.06
CA LEU A 142 32.65 1.15 -16.81
C LEU A 142 32.85 2.47 -17.58
N PRO A 143 33.00 2.44 -18.92
CA PRO A 143 33.02 3.64 -19.74
C PRO A 143 31.70 4.42 -19.57
N ASN A 144 31.79 5.73 -19.37
CA ASN A 144 30.64 6.61 -19.09
C ASN A 144 29.91 6.32 -17.77
N ALA A 145 30.61 5.77 -16.75
CA ALA A 145 30.03 5.45 -15.44
C ALA A 145 29.17 6.56 -14.84
N ASN A 146 29.63 7.82 -14.88
CA ASN A 146 28.88 8.93 -14.29
C ASN A 146 27.51 9.14 -14.99
N ARG A 147 27.47 9.04 -16.33
CA ARG A 147 26.22 9.20 -17.09
C ARG A 147 25.24 8.06 -16.81
N ILE A 148 25.75 6.83 -16.73
CA ILE A 148 24.94 5.65 -16.41
C ILE A 148 24.40 5.75 -14.99
N ASN A 149 25.19 6.24 -14.04
CA ASN A 149 24.74 6.45 -12.67
C ASN A 149 23.66 7.53 -12.57
N GLU A 150 23.79 8.64 -13.31
CA GLU A 150 22.74 9.67 -13.42
C GLU A 150 21.44 9.10 -14.01
N ASP A 151 21.54 8.30 -15.08
CA ASP A 151 20.37 7.65 -15.70
C ASP A 151 19.68 6.64 -14.75
N MET A 152 20.42 6.04 -13.82
CA MET A 152 19.91 5.04 -12.86
C MET A 152 19.48 5.62 -11.51
N GLU A 153 19.94 6.81 -11.13
CA GLU A 153 19.57 7.47 -9.86
C GLU A 153 18.06 7.81 -9.77
N ASP A 154 17.39 7.96 -10.91
CA ASP A 154 15.95 8.26 -11.00
C ASP A 154 15.05 7.01 -11.00
N THR A 155 15.61 5.79 -10.99
CA THR A 155 14.86 4.52 -11.05
C THR A 155 14.69 3.87 -9.68
#